data_AF-A0A328RV17-F1
#
_entry.id   AF-A0A328RV17-F1
#
_cell.length_a   1.000
_cell.length_b   1.000
_cell.length_c   1.000
_cell.angle_alpha   90.00
_cell.angle_beta   90.00
_cell.angle_gamma   90.00
#
_symmetry.space_group_name_H-M   'P 1'
#
loop_
_entity.id
_entity.type
_entity.pdbx_description
1 polymer ?
#
loop_
_entity_poly.entity_id
_entity_poly.type
_entity_poly.pdbx_seq_one_letter_code
_entity_poly.pdbx_strand_id
1 'polypeptide(L)' 'AFDSGIEVGCMIETAAASVIADLLAREADFFSIGTNDLTGYTMAVDRGNAKVAYLYSAFQPAVLRSIKQIIAAG' A
#
# COMPACT_ATOMS: atom_id res chain seq x y z
N ALA A 1 -6.14 -22.68 21.64
CA ALA A 1 -7.57 -22.67 21.26
C ALA A 1 -7.69 -21.93 19.93
N PHE A 2 -8.66 -22.27 19.09
CA PHE A 2 -8.94 -21.56 17.84
C PHE A 2 -9.82 -20.33 18.15
N ASP A 3 -9.46 -19.17 17.58
CA ASP A 3 -10.26 -17.95 17.64
C ASP A 3 -10.95 -17.74 16.29
N SER A 4 -12.28 -17.90 16.25
CA SER A 4 -13.09 -17.70 15.04
C SER A 4 -13.34 -16.22 14.71
N GLY A 5 -13.02 -15.31 15.63
CA GLY A 5 -13.18 -13.87 15.47
C GLY A 5 -11.88 -13.15 15.14
N ILE A 6 -10.82 -13.88 14.80
CA ILE A 6 -9.55 -13.27 14.41
C ILE A 6 -9.72 -12.48 13.11
N GLU A 7 -9.43 -11.18 13.16
CA GLU A 7 -9.51 -10.31 11.98
C GLU A 7 -8.36 -10.62 11.00
N VAL A 8 -8.70 -10.68 9.72
CA VAL A 8 -7.77 -10.91 8.61
C VAL A 8 -7.73 -9.67 7.73
N GLY A 9 -6.64 -8.92 7.87
CA GLY A 9 -6.39 -7.73 7.07
C GLY A 9 -5.56 -7.98 5.81
N CYS A 10 -5.50 -6.97 4.95
CA CYS A 10 -4.66 -6.96 3.75
C CYS A 10 -3.59 -5.86 3.85
N MET A 11 -2.35 -6.20 3.52
CA MET A 11 -1.30 -5.20 3.34
C MET A 11 -1.39 -4.59 1.95
N ILE A 12 -1.66 -3.29 1.90
CA ILE A 12 -1.72 -2.53 0.65
C ILE A 12 -0.35 -1.88 0.42
N GLU A 13 0.51 -2.62 -0.29
CA GLU A 13 1.89 -2.20 -0.57
C GLU A 13 2.26 -2.24 -2.06
N THR A 14 1.36 -2.72 -2.93
CA THR A 14 1.58 -2.69 -4.38
C THR A 14 0.75 -1.59 -5.03
N ALA A 15 1.23 -1.05 -6.16
CA ALA A 15 0.48 -0.06 -6.93
C ALA A 15 -0.88 -0.63 -7.40
N ALA A 16 -0.92 -1.91 -7.77
CA ALA A 16 -2.16 -2.59 -8.15
C ALA A 16 -3.16 -2.64 -6.99
N ALA A 17 -2.73 -3.06 -5.80
CA ALA A 17 -3.60 -3.11 -4.62
C ALA A 17 -4.15 -1.72 -4.24
N SER A 18 -3.37 -0.65 -4.41
CA SER A 18 -3.87 0.72 -4.25
C SER A 18 -4.98 1.08 -5.25
N VAL A 19 -4.91 0.59 -6.48
CA VAL A 19 -5.89 0.90 -7.54
C VAL A 19 -7.20 0.15 -7.32
N ILE A 20 -7.15 -1.09 -6.85
CA ILE A 20 -8.32 -1.95 -6.60
C ILE A 20 -8.72 -2.04 -5.12
N ALA A 21 -8.32 -1.06 -4.31
CA ALA A 21 -8.55 -1.07 -2.86
C ALA A 21 -10.05 -1.21 -2.51
N ASP A 22 -10.95 -0.70 -3.35
CA ASP A 22 -12.40 -0.81 -3.19
C ASP A 22 -12.93 -2.25 -3.34
N LEU A 23 -12.24 -3.07 -4.14
CA LEU A 23 -12.54 -4.50 -4.27
C LEU A 23 -11.99 -5.27 -3.07
N LEU A 24 -10.76 -4.96 -2.67
CA LEU A 24 -10.10 -5.61 -1.53
C LEU A 24 -10.81 -5.31 -0.20
N ALA A 25 -11.42 -4.13 -0.05
CA ALA A 25 -12.11 -3.71 1.16
C ALA A 25 -13.38 -4.53 1.44
N ARG A 26 -13.88 -5.26 0.43
CA ARG A 26 -15.02 -6.17 0.58
C ARG A 26 -14.61 -7.52 1.17
N GLU A 27 -13.31 -7.84 1.12
CA GLU A 27 -12.78 -9.16 1.46
C GLU A 27 -11.88 -9.14 2.71
N ALA A 28 -11.35 -7.97 3.09
CA ALA A 28 -10.45 -7.80 4.23
C ALA A 28 -11.11 -7.00 5.35
N ASP A 29 -10.85 -7.41 6.60
CA ASP A 29 -11.39 -6.73 7.78
C ASP A 29 -10.74 -5.35 8.01
N PHE A 30 -9.48 -5.20 7.61
CA PHE A 30 -8.75 -3.94 7.70
C PHE A 30 -7.63 -3.86 6.65
N PHE A 31 -7.14 -2.65 6.44
CA PHE A 31 -5.94 -2.39 5.64
C PHE A 31 -4.75 -1.96 6.49
N SER A 32 -3.56 -2.41 6.07
CA SER A 32 -2.28 -1.89 6.53
C SER A 32 -1.50 -1.36 5.33
N ILE A 33 -1.09 -0.10 5.36
CA ILE A 33 -0.39 0.51 4.23
C ILE A 33 1.12 0.25 4.35
N GLY A 34 1.65 -0.60 3.48
CA GLY A 34 3.09 -0.82 3.36
C GLY A 34 3.75 0.29 2.56
N THR A 35 3.91 1.49 3.14
CA THR A 35 4.43 2.68 2.43
C THR A 35 5.81 2.46 1.83
N ASN A 36 6.60 1.57 2.42
CA ASN A 36 7.91 1.16 1.95
C ASN A 36 7.87 0.63 0.50
N ASP A 37 7.01 -0.35 0.25
CA ASP A 37 6.95 -1.00 -1.06
C ASP A 37 5.95 -0.28 -1.97
N LEU A 38 4.92 0.35 -1.39
CA LEU A 38 4.00 1.19 -2.15
C LEU A 38 4.74 2.34 -2.84
N THR A 39 5.67 3.00 -2.12
CA THR A 39 6.50 4.05 -2.71
C THR A 39 7.39 3.48 -3.81
N GLY A 40 8.06 2.35 -3.55
CA GLY A 40 8.97 1.72 -4.50
C GLY A 40 8.27 1.33 -5.80
N TYR A 41 7.12 0.65 -5.72
CA TYR A 41 6.33 0.24 -6.88
C TYR A 41 5.65 1.41 -7.58
N THR A 42 5.13 2.39 -6.84
CA THR A 42 4.48 3.57 -7.44
C THR A 42 5.48 4.44 -8.20
N MET A 43 6.71 4.55 -7.69
CA MET A 43 7.75 5.37 -8.31
C MET A 43 8.65 4.61 -9.27
N ALA A 44 8.52 3.27 -9.33
CA ALA A 44 9.43 2.38 -10.05
C ALA A 44 10.90 2.55 -9.63
N VAL A 45 11.14 2.68 -8.32
CA VAL A 45 12.48 2.92 -7.73
C VAL A 45 12.80 1.88 -6.68
N ASP A 46 13.93 1.20 -6.83
CA ASP A 46 14.53 0.39 -5.78
C ASP A 46 15.26 1.29 -4.77
N ARG A 47 14.76 1.35 -3.53
CA ARG A 47 15.37 2.13 -2.44
C ARG A 47 16.75 1.62 -2.01
N GLY A 48 17.07 0.36 -2.28
CA GLY A 48 18.38 -0.24 -2.00
C GLY A 48 19.43 0.10 -3.06
N ASN A 49 19.01 0.58 -4.23
CA ASN A 49 19.92 0.93 -5.31
C ASN A 49 20.38 2.39 -5.19
N ALA A 50 21.62 2.58 -4.72
CA ALA A 50 22.23 3.90 -4.52
C ALA A 50 22.23 4.81 -5.77
N LYS A 51 22.15 4.26 -6.99
CA LYS A 51 22.09 5.04 -8.23
C LYS A 51 20.75 5.75 -8.44
N VAL A 52 19.68 5.28 -7.80
CA VAL A 52 18.31 5.77 -8.00
C VAL A 52 17.57 6.10 -6.70
N ALA A 53 18.15 5.78 -5.53
CA ALA A 53 17.49 5.98 -4.23
C ALA A 53 17.05 7.43 -3.97
N TYR A 54 17.70 8.43 -4.58
CA TYR A 54 17.30 9.84 -4.49
C TYR A 54 15.93 10.15 -5.12
N LEU A 55 15.44 9.27 -6.00
CA LEU A 55 14.11 9.37 -6.61
C LEU A 55 13.02 8.79 -5.69
N TYR A 56 13.36 8.03 -4.65
CA TYR A 56 12.40 7.44 -3.75
C TYR A 56 11.82 8.49 -2.78
N SER A 57 10.51 8.75 -2.85
CA SER A 57 9.84 9.74 -2.00
C SER A 57 8.41 9.33 -1.65
N ALA A 58 8.19 9.02 -0.37
CA ALA A 58 6.84 8.77 0.15
C ALA A 58 5.92 10.02 0.08
N PHE A 59 6.51 11.21 -0.09
CA PHE A 59 5.78 12.47 -0.22
C PHE A 59 5.46 12.84 -1.67
N GLN A 60 5.84 12.00 -2.65
CA GLN A 60 5.45 12.22 -4.03
C GLN A 60 3.91 12.23 -4.14
N PRO A 61 3.28 13.17 -4.89
CA PRO A 61 1.82 13.26 -4.94
C PRO A 61 1.12 11.99 -5.42
N ALA A 62 1.77 11.17 -6.26
CA ALA A 62 1.25 9.86 -6.65
C ALA A 62 1.09 8.92 -5.44
N VAL A 63 2.10 8.83 -4.58
CA VAL A 63 2.06 8.00 -3.35
C VAL A 63 1.02 8.55 -2.37
N LEU A 64 0.99 9.86 -2.17
CA LEU A 64 0.00 10.49 -1.28
C LEU A 64 -1.45 10.29 -1.78
N ARG A 65 -1.67 10.34 -3.09
CA ARG A 65 -2.98 10.05 -3.69
C ARG A 65 -3.35 8.57 -3.55
N SER A 66 -2.40 7.67 -3.72
CA SER A 66 -2.59 6.24 -3.43
C SER A 66 -2.99 6.01 -1.98
N ILE A 67 -2.28 6.60 -1.01
CA ILE A 67 -2.63 6.52 0.42
C ILE A 67 -4.05 7.04 0.66
N LYS A 68 -4.38 8.21 0.11
CA LYS A 68 -5.73 8.78 0.23
C LYS A 68 -6.79 7.85 -0.36
N GLN A 69 -6.53 7.23 -1.51
CA GLN A 69 -7.46 6.30 -2.17
C GLN A 69 -7.69 5.06 -1.30
N ILE A 70 -6.62 4.49 -0.73
CA ILE A 70 -6.71 3.32 0.15
C ILE A 70 -7.59 3.63 1.36
N ILE A 71 -7.33 4.75 2.05
CA ILE A 71 -8.11 5.21 3.21
C ILE A 71 -9.58 5.47 2.84
N ALA A 72 -9.85 5.95 1.63
CA ALA A 72 -11.22 6.22 1.20
C ALA A 72 -12.00 4.96 0.79
N ALA A 73 -11.29 3.87 0.46
CA ALA A 73 -11.87 2.63 -0.02
C ALA A 73 -12.24 1.65 1.10
N GLY A 74 -11.47 1.65 2.19
CA GLY A 74 -11.68 0.83 3.39
C GLY A 74 -11.13 1.52 4.63
#